data_AF-A0A1H1A8C4-F1
#
_entry.id   AF-A0A1H1A8C4-F1
#
_cell.length_a   1.000
_cell.length_b   1.000
_cell.length_c   1.000
_cell.angle_alpha   90.00
_cell.angle_beta   90.00
_cell.angle_gamma   90.00
#
_symmetry.space_group_name_H-M   'P 1'
#
loop_
_entity.id
_entity.type
_entity.pdbx_description
1 polymer ?
#
loop_
_entity_poly.entity_id
_entity_poly.type
_entity_poly.pdbx_seq_one_letter_code
_entity_poly.pdbx_strand_id
1 'polypeptide(L)'
;MSIARTQAETQPSLPAALRSLVYDVMSVPDAELPAAIQRISDVMAAIEFTDEAHLGDLVLPDHAIHDVRVNPTLYQWSKLPQILLRFGRQSFAEVLDSYHAEPDRLTFQSGAALLDAAVMGAPFYAPLLGNASPSMWGFGVPRINQTTIVTFGRLSAGLGAGPSRDLLDLLSHLETRTEPSTMPGPQVMRERYDGIHRAAYAAAIDWWTQQMNETIHVIYAPTTYVDADGVYLPAEHHRWMLNFEQLLSRVAAVARQGRDPSAQLLLMFSAMDLLGDAFIGGGVDGLFAPNALERAIATVVDHVPERARPVLMLPTERALTASRAIADEFFLPPRDPTIAPARRITKLMTARRNATHGFWTDDDELVEHSGHLPVDLALVPYTYLLKFVTQTGREGLFNKIRRECRRPRQPARGRRG
;
A
#
# COMPACT_ATOMS: atom_id res chain seq x y z
N MET A 1 -22.21 44.26 23.66
CA MET A 1 -21.26 43.49 22.84
C MET A 1 -21.97 42.26 22.31
N SER A 2 -22.53 42.39 21.12
CA SER A 2 -23.24 41.33 20.40
C SER A 2 -22.20 40.50 19.66
N ILE A 3 -22.06 39.23 20.02
CA ILE A 3 -21.25 38.27 19.25
C ILE A 3 -21.99 38.07 17.93
N ALA A 4 -21.50 38.69 16.87
CA ALA A 4 -21.95 38.44 15.52
C ALA A 4 -21.69 36.96 15.21
N ARG A 5 -22.75 36.15 15.18
CA ARG A 5 -22.74 34.87 14.47
C ARG A 5 -22.66 35.19 12.98
N THR A 6 -21.47 35.05 12.42
CA THR A 6 -21.23 35.16 10.99
C THR A 6 -22.03 34.05 10.29
N GLN A 7 -22.90 34.43 9.34
CA GLN A 7 -23.73 33.54 8.51
C GLN A 7 -22.91 32.65 7.53
N ALA A 8 -21.65 32.34 7.83
CA ALA A 8 -20.78 31.49 7.02
C ALA A 8 -20.87 29.99 7.38
N GLU A 9 -21.77 29.61 8.30
CA GLU A 9 -21.80 28.28 8.94
C GLU A 9 -22.85 27.28 8.39
N THR A 10 -23.34 27.43 7.15
CA THR A 10 -24.40 26.52 6.65
C THR A 10 -23.97 25.45 5.66
N GLN A 11 -22.70 25.41 5.23
CA GLN A 11 -22.18 24.26 4.46
C GLN A 11 -20.93 23.67 5.12
N PRO A 12 -20.96 22.37 5.51
CA PRO A 12 -19.77 21.71 6.02
C PRO A 12 -18.68 21.74 4.95
N SER A 13 -17.43 21.97 5.36
CA SER A 13 -16.29 21.86 4.43
C SER A 13 -16.28 20.48 3.76
N LEU A 14 -15.78 20.37 2.53
CA LEU A 14 -15.68 19.09 1.81
C LEU A 14 -15.05 17.97 2.68
N PRO A 15 -13.96 18.21 3.43
CA PRO A 15 -13.45 17.24 4.40
C PRO A 15 -14.44 16.79 5.49
N ALA A 16 -15.25 17.69 6.03
CA ALA A 16 -16.23 17.39 7.06
C ALA A 16 -17.42 16.62 6.46
N ALA A 17 -17.88 17.01 5.27
CA ALA A 17 -18.90 16.30 4.52
C ALA A 17 -18.45 14.86 4.23
N LEU A 18 -17.27 14.67 3.62
CA LEU A 18 -16.72 13.34 3.34
C LEU A 18 -16.56 12.49 4.61
N ARG A 19 -16.14 13.09 5.74
CA ARG A 19 -16.04 12.37 7.02
C ARG A 19 -17.40 11.91 7.53
N SER A 20 -18.44 12.74 7.43
CA SER A 20 -19.80 12.35 7.80
C SER A 20 -20.28 11.17 6.96
N LEU A 21 -20.07 11.23 5.64
CA LEU A 21 -20.43 10.15 4.71
C LEU A 21 -19.72 8.83 5.03
N VAL A 22 -18.44 8.89 5.41
CA VAL A 22 -17.69 7.72 5.87
C VAL A 22 -18.36 7.10 7.11
N TYR A 23 -18.72 7.90 8.12
CA TYR A 23 -19.37 7.38 9.32
C TYR A 23 -20.75 6.77 9.04
N ASP A 24 -21.52 7.36 8.14
CA ASP A 24 -22.84 6.85 7.75
C ASP A 24 -22.72 5.46 7.12
N VAL A 25 -21.80 5.27 6.15
CA VAL A 25 -21.59 3.94 5.57
C VAL A 25 -20.95 2.96 6.54
N MET A 26 -20.09 3.39 7.46
CA MET A 26 -19.51 2.47 8.44
C MET A 26 -20.52 1.92 9.44
N SER A 27 -21.56 2.70 9.77
CA SER A 27 -22.46 2.40 10.90
C SER A 27 -23.77 1.71 10.53
N VAL A 28 -24.22 1.80 9.27
CA VAL A 28 -25.50 1.20 8.86
C VAL A 28 -25.46 -0.33 8.75
N PRO A 29 -26.55 -1.05 9.09
CA PRO A 29 -26.67 -2.49 8.82
C PRO A 29 -26.54 -2.83 7.33
N ASP A 30 -26.14 -4.06 7.00
CA ASP A 30 -25.94 -4.51 5.61
C ASP A 30 -27.20 -4.33 4.73
N ALA A 31 -28.39 -4.51 5.32
CA ALA A 31 -29.67 -4.32 4.61
C ALA A 31 -29.93 -2.87 4.21
N GLU A 32 -29.37 -1.90 4.93
CA GLU A 32 -29.55 -0.46 4.69
C GLU A 32 -28.41 0.15 3.87
N LEU A 33 -27.33 -0.61 3.66
CA LEU A 33 -26.15 -0.13 2.94
C LEU A 33 -26.45 0.38 1.53
N PRO A 34 -27.29 -0.27 0.69
CA PRO A 34 -27.62 0.28 -0.63
C PRO A 34 -28.23 1.69 -0.56
N ALA A 35 -29.09 1.94 0.44
CA ALA A 35 -29.68 3.25 0.64
C ALA A 35 -28.63 4.27 1.15
N ALA A 36 -27.70 3.86 2.02
CA ALA A 36 -26.60 4.72 2.45
C ALA A 36 -25.63 5.07 1.30
N ILE A 37 -25.31 4.10 0.45
CA ILE A 37 -24.53 4.31 -0.77
C ILE A 37 -25.22 5.29 -1.70
N GLN A 38 -26.53 5.15 -1.91
CA GLN A 38 -27.30 6.09 -2.74
C GLN A 38 -27.23 7.50 -2.16
N ARG A 39 -27.43 7.67 -0.84
CA ARG A 39 -27.31 8.97 -0.18
C ARG A 39 -25.93 9.61 -0.36
N ILE A 40 -24.85 8.82 -0.27
CA ILE A 40 -23.50 9.32 -0.56
C ILE A 40 -23.39 9.80 -2.00
N SER A 41 -23.89 9.02 -2.95
CA SER A 41 -23.87 9.39 -4.36
C SER A 41 -24.61 10.69 -4.59
N ASP A 42 -25.81 10.85 -4.02
CA ASP A 42 -26.62 12.05 -4.12
C ASP A 42 -25.90 13.28 -3.53
N VAL A 43 -25.29 13.12 -2.34
CA VAL A 43 -24.51 14.20 -1.70
C VAL A 43 -23.30 14.58 -2.54
N MET A 44 -22.55 13.61 -3.06
CA MET A 44 -21.38 13.86 -3.90
C MET A 44 -21.74 14.53 -5.23
N ALA A 45 -22.88 14.17 -5.82
CA ALA A 45 -23.40 14.77 -7.04
C ALA A 45 -23.79 16.24 -6.84
N ALA A 46 -24.11 16.65 -5.62
CA ALA A 46 -24.58 17.99 -5.27
C ALA A 46 -23.48 18.92 -4.75
N ILE A 47 -22.23 18.47 -4.63
CA ILE A 47 -21.13 19.33 -4.17
C ILE A 47 -20.70 20.24 -5.31
N GLU A 48 -20.84 21.55 -5.11
CA GLU A 48 -20.46 22.60 -6.06
C GLU A 48 -19.19 23.33 -5.61
N PHE A 49 -18.43 23.86 -6.57
CA PHE A 49 -17.34 24.78 -6.28
C PHE A 49 -17.90 26.10 -5.75
N THR A 50 -17.25 26.63 -4.72
CA THR A 50 -17.62 27.92 -4.10
C THR A 50 -16.73 29.07 -4.57
N ASP A 51 -15.70 28.79 -5.36
CA ASP A 51 -14.85 29.84 -5.92
C ASP A 51 -15.55 30.57 -7.07
N GLU A 52 -15.28 31.86 -7.24
CA GLU A 52 -15.96 32.69 -8.25
C GLU A 52 -15.65 32.25 -9.69
N ALA A 53 -14.53 31.56 -9.92
CA ALA A 53 -14.11 31.13 -11.25
C ALA A 53 -14.86 29.87 -11.74
N HIS A 54 -15.35 29.06 -10.81
CA HIS A 54 -16.01 27.77 -11.06
C HIS A 54 -17.38 27.68 -10.38
N LEU A 55 -18.01 28.81 -10.04
CA LEU A 55 -19.27 28.83 -9.32
C LEU A 55 -20.36 28.05 -10.07
N GLY A 56 -20.95 27.04 -9.42
CA GLY A 56 -21.97 26.16 -9.99
C GLY A 56 -21.42 24.94 -10.74
N ASP A 57 -20.11 24.84 -10.94
CA ASP A 57 -19.48 23.60 -11.42
C ASP A 57 -19.49 22.55 -10.30
N LEU A 58 -19.80 21.31 -10.67
CA LEU A 58 -19.76 20.20 -9.73
C LEU A 58 -18.32 19.83 -9.37
N VAL A 59 -18.07 19.59 -8.08
CA VAL A 59 -16.76 19.15 -7.58
C VAL A 59 -16.52 17.68 -7.93
N LEU A 60 -17.55 16.84 -8.01
CA LEU A 60 -17.37 15.40 -8.24
C LEU A 60 -18.41 14.85 -9.24
N PRO A 61 -18.47 15.40 -10.47
CA PRO A 61 -19.53 15.07 -11.44
C PRO A 61 -19.49 13.61 -11.91
N ASP A 62 -18.32 12.98 -11.87
CA ASP A 62 -18.05 11.64 -12.38
C ASP A 62 -17.74 10.63 -11.27
N HIS A 63 -18.18 10.90 -10.04
CA HIS A 63 -17.97 9.98 -8.94
C HIS A 63 -18.63 8.62 -9.19
N ALA A 64 -18.04 7.57 -8.63
CA ALA A 64 -18.62 6.23 -8.66
C ALA A 64 -18.35 5.50 -7.35
N ILE A 65 -19.29 4.65 -6.94
CA ILE A 65 -19.21 3.89 -5.70
C ILE A 65 -19.20 2.40 -6.04
N HIS A 66 -18.20 1.69 -5.50
CA HIS A 66 -18.02 0.26 -5.70
C HIS A 66 -18.18 -0.46 -4.36
N ASP A 67 -19.05 -1.46 -4.31
CA ASP A 67 -19.18 -2.33 -3.16
C ASP A 67 -18.38 -3.61 -3.35
N VAL A 68 -17.28 -3.76 -2.59
CA VAL A 68 -16.44 -4.96 -2.63
C VAL A 68 -16.70 -5.80 -1.38
N ARG A 69 -17.09 -7.06 -1.57
CA ARG A 69 -17.35 -8.00 -0.48
C ARG A 69 -16.28 -9.07 -0.39
N VAL A 70 -15.89 -9.38 0.83
CA VAL A 70 -14.95 -10.44 1.18
C VAL A 70 -15.75 -11.68 1.56
N ASN A 71 -15.41 -12.83 0.99
CA ASN A 71 -16.06 -14.08 1.35
C ASN A 71 -15.74 -14.43 2.82
N PRO A 72 -16.74 -14.71 3.69
CA PRO A 72 -16.51 -15.07 5.10
C PRO A 72 -15.56 -16.27 5.30
N THR A 73 -15.42 -17.13 4.29
CA THR A 73 -14.43 -18.22 4.27
C THR A 73 -13.00 -17.72 4.50
N LEU A 74 -12.67 -16.51 4.03
CA LEU A 74 -11.35 -15.92 4.22
C LEU A 74 -10.99 -15.76 5.70
N TYR A 75 -11.95 -15.31 6.51
CA TYR A 75 -11.78 -15.20 7.95
C TYR A 75 -11.58 -16.57 8.62
N GLN A 76 -12.33 -17.58 8.19
CA GLN A 76 -12.17 -18.93 8.72
C GLN A 76 -10.77 -19.50 8.40
N TRP A 77 -10.31 -19.29 7.17
CA TRP A 77 -8.98 -19.67 6.72
C TRP A 77 -7.87 -18.94 7.47
N SER A 78 -8.04 -17.65 7.79
CA SER A 78 -7.07 -16.89 8.56
C SER A 78 -6.97 -17.34 10.02
N LYS A 79 -8.08 -17.85 10.59
CA LYS A 79 -8.13 -18.37 11.97
C LYS A 79 -7.60 -19.79 12.13
N LEU A 80 -7.74 -20.65 11.13
CA LEU A 80 -7.28 -22.04 11.20
C LEU A 80 -5.82 -22.20 11.68
N PRO A 81 -4.81 -21.54 11.08
CA PRO A 81 -3.44 -21.68 11.57
C PRO A 81 -3.24 -21.08 12.96
N GLN A 82 -3.97 -20.03 13.35
CA GLN A 82 -3.87 -19.44 14.70
C GLN A 82 -4.35 -20.44 15.76
N ILE A 83 -5.45 -21.14 15.50
CA ILE A 83 -6.00 -22.19 16.37
C ILE A 83 -5.00 -23.34 16.51
N LEU A 84 -4.47 -23.84 15.38
CA LEU A 84 -3.55 -24.98 15.39
C LEU A 84 -2.20 -24.65 16.02
N LEU A 85 -1.68 -23.43 15.83
CA LEU A 85 -0.47 -22.96 16.50
C LEU A 85 -0.67 -22.87 18.02
N ARG A 86 -1.87 -22.48 18.48
CA ARG A 86 -2.21 -22.47 19.91
C ARG A 86 -2.22 -23.88 20.48
N PHE A 87 -2.88 -24.82 19.80
CA PHE A 87 -2.90 -26.23 20.24
C PHE A 87 -1.55 -26.92 20.14
N GLY A 88 -0.63 -26.44 19.30
CA GLY A 88 0.76 -26.89 19.29
C GLY A 88 1.56 -26.45 20.53
N ARG A 89 1.03 -25.56 21.37
CA ARG A 89 1.67 -25.03 22.58
C ARG A 89 0.94 -25.39 23.86
N GLN A 90 -0.36 -25.61 23.78
CA GLN A 90 -1.25 -25.89 24.91
C GLN A 90 -2.24 -26.99 24.54
N SER A 91 -2.59 -27.81 25.51
CA SER A 91 -3.68 -28.77 25.39
C SER A 91 -5.04 -28.08 25.23
N PHE A 92 -6.03 -28.80 24.72
CA PHE A 92 -7.40 -28.30 24.60
C PHE A 92 -7.98 -27.90 25.96
N ALA A 93 -7.71 -28.67 27.02
CA ALA A 93 -8.18 -28.38 28.37
C ALA A 93 -7.63 -27.04 28.88
N GLU A 94 -6.31 -26.79 28.73
CA GLU A 94 -5.70 -25.52 29.14
C GLU A 94 -6.26 -24.31 28.38
N VAL A 95 -6.57 -24.48 27.09
CA VAL A 95 -7.20 -23.42 26.29
C VAL A 95 -8.63 -23.14 26.77
N LEU A 96 -9.40 -24.19 27.09
CA LEU A 96 -10.77 -24.06 27.58
C LEU A 96 -10.81 -23.42 28.98
N ASP A 97 -9.93 -23.84 29.88
CA ASP A 97 -9.79 -23.26 31.22
C ASP A 97 -9.44 -21.78 31.13
N SER A 98 -8.50 -21.41 30.24
CA SER A 98 -8.15 -20.01 29.99
C SER A 98 -9.31 -19.18 29.43
N TYR A 99 -10.16 -19.75 28.57
CA TYR A 99 -11.34 -19.07 28.04
C TYR A 99 -12.40 -18.85 29.12
N HIS A 100 -12.64 -19.84 29.98
CA HIS A 100 -13.60 -19.70 31.08
C HIS A 100 -13.13 -18.71 32.16
N ALA A 101 -11.82 -18.63 32.40
CA ALA A 101 -11.25 -17.67 33.36
C ALA A 101 -11.32 -16.22 32.84
N GLU A 102 -11.11 -16.00 31.54
CA GLU A 102 -11.07 -14.68 30.91
C GLU A 102 -11.89 -14.67 29.60
N PRO A 103 -13.24 -14.67 29.66
CA PRO A 103 -14.10 -14.79 28.48
C PRO A 103 -13.98 -13.61 27.51
N ASP A 104 -13.64 -12.43 28.02
CA ASP A 104 -13.40 -11.22 27.21
C ASP A 104 -12.03 -11.24 26.53
N ARG A 105 -11.13 -12.14 26.94
CA ARG A 105 -9.83 -12.29 26.30
C ARG A 105 -9.96 -13.16 25.08
N LEU A 106 -9.66 -12.56 23.94
CA LEU A 106 -9.66 -13.23 22.66
C LEU A 106 -8.67 -14.42 22.66
N THR A 107 -9.20 -15.65 22.65
CA THR A 107 -8.44 -16.91 22.85
C THR A 107 -7.50 -17.25 21.69
N PHE A 108 -7.90 -16.92 20.46
CA PHE A 108 -7.18 -17.24 19.23
C PHE A 108 -6.70 -15.96 18.52
N GLN A 109 -5.62 -15.37 19.07
CA GLN A 109 -5.08 -14.07 18.65
C GLN A 109 -3.62 -14.09 18.21
N SER A 110 -3.04 -15.27 17.93
CA SER A 110 -1.66 -15.34 17.44
C SER A 110 -1.51 -14.47 16.19
N GLY A 111 -0.74 -13.38 16.33
CA GLY A 111 -0.53 -12.41 15.25
C GLY A 111 -1.78 -11.64 14.79
N ALA A 112 -2.88 -11.63 15.54
CA ALA A 112 -4.13 -11.04 15.07
C ALA A 112 -4.04 -9.53 14.83
N ALA A 113 -3.33 -8.77 15.67
CA ALA A 113 -3.08 -7.34 15.44
C ALA A 113 -2.18 -7.05 14.21
N LEU A 114 -1.64 -8.10 13.57
CA LEU A 114 -0.88 -8.02 12.34
C LEU A 114 -1.67 -8.56 11.12
N LEU A 115 -2.91 -9.02 11.34
CA LEU A 115 -3.81 -9.64 10.35
C LEU A 115 -5.22 -9.07 10.49
N ASP A 116 -5.45 -7.91 9.90
CA ASP A 116 -6.73 -7.19 9.95
C ASP A 116 -7.48 -7.25 8.61
N ALA A 117 -6.80 -7.55 7.51
CA ALA A 117 -7.36 -7.48 6.17
C ALA A 117 -8.44 -8.53 5.93
N ALA A 118 -8.25 -9.75 6.46
CA ALA A 118 -9.24 -10.83 6.37
C ALA A 118 -10.58 -10.49 7.06
N VAL A 119 -10.60 -9.53 7.99
CA VAL A 119 -11.81 -9.07 8.69
C VAL A 119 -12.38 -7.82 8.02
N MET A 120 -11.56 -6.83 7.68
CA MET A 120 -12.05 -5.51 7.26
C MET A 120 -12.01 -5.26 5.75
N GLY A 121 -11.29 -6.07 4.96
CA GLY A 121 -11.12 -5.93 3.51
C GLY A 121 -10.28 -4.71 3.05
N ALA A 122 -10.39 -3.57 3.74
CA ALA A 122 -9.80 -2.31 3.30
C ALA A 122 -8.27 -2.32 3.15
N PRO A 123 -7.48 -3.03 3.98
CA PRO A 123 -6.04 -3.12 3.77
C PRO A 123 -5.66 -3.70 2.38
N PHE A 124 -6.52 -4.52 1.75
CA PHE A 124 -6.28 -5.03 0.39
C PHE A 124 -6.34 -3.93 -0.68
N TYR A 125 -7.00 -2.81 -0.42
CA TYR A 125 -7.18 -1.70 -1.38
C TYR A 125 -6.36 -0.47 -1.03
N ALA A 126 -5.74 -0.43 0.15
CA ALA A 126 -4.98 0.73 0.59
C ALA A 126 -3.82 1.11 -0.36
N PRO A 127 -3.04 0.16 -0.93
CA PRO A 127 -2.03 0.49 -1.95
C PRO A 127 -2.62 1.07 -3.24
N LEU A 128 -3.76 0.54 -3.70
CA LEU A 128 -4.46 1.02 -4.89
C LEU A 128 -4.92 2.47 -4.71
N LEU A 129 -5.61 2.76 -3.60
CA LEU A 129 -6.18 4.08 -3.34
C LEU A 129 -5.10 5.13 -3.01
N GLY A 130 -3.97 4.69 -2.44
CA GLY A 130 -2.81 5.54 -2.17
C GLY A 130 -1.90 5.78 -3.38
N ASN A 131 -2.17 5.13 -4.52
CA ASN A 131 -1.21 5.10 -5.62
C ASN A 131 -0.96 6.49 -6.25
N ALA A 132 -1.94 7.39 -6.18
CA ALA A 132 -1.83 8.75 -6.70
C ALA A 132 -1.17 9.74 -5.73
N SER A 133 -0.67 9.27 -4.58
CA SER A 133 -0.06 10.13 -3.57
C SER A 133 0.96 11.09 -4.18
N PRO A 134 0.91 12.40 -3.85
CA PRO A 134 0.17 13.00 -2.73
C PRO A 134 -1.28 13.37 -3.05
N SER A 135 -1.73 13.16 -4.29
CA SER A 135 -3.11 13.35 -4.72
C SER A 135 -3.96 12.12 -4.38
N MET A 136 -5.27 12.26 -4.51
CA MET A 136 -6.22 11.17 -4.31
C MET A 136 -7.27 11.16 -5.42
N TRP A 137 -7.68 9.98 -5.86
CA TRP A 137 -8.78 9.79 -6.81
C TRP A 137 -9.99 9.10 -6.17
N GLY A 138 -9.88 8.73 -4.91
CA GLY A 138 -10.93 8.06 -4.15
C GLY A 138 -10.50 7.73 -2.73
N PHE A 139 -11.41 7.11 -1.99
CA PHE A 139 -11.18 6.60 -0.65
C PHE A 139 -11.98 5.32 -0.41
N GLY A 140 -11.55 4.53 0.57
CA GLY A 140 -12.23 3.30 0.98
C GLY A 140 -12.88 3.49 2.34
N VAL A 141 -14.09 2.95 2.50
CA VAL A 141 -14.83 2.90 3.76
C VAL A 141 -14.82 1.44 4.25
N PRO A 142 -14.04 1.13 5.29
CA PRO A 142 -13.92 -0.24 5.80
C PRO A 142 -15.20 -0.68 6.54
N ARG A 143 -15.64 -1.91 6.30
CA ARG A 143 -16.72 -2.61 7.01
C ARG A 143 -16.28 -4.05 7.28
N ILE A 144 -16.97 -4.75 8.18
CA ILE A 144 -16.70 -6.19 8.39
C ILE A 144 -17.02 -6.94 7.10
N ASN A 145 -16.06 -7.72 6.61
CA ASN A 145 -16.08 -8.47 5.35
C ASN A 145 -16.39 -7.63 4.10
N GLN A 146 -16.12 -6.32 4.12
CA GLN A 146 -16.56 -5.44 3.05
C GLN A 146 -15.76 -4.14 2.98
N THR A 147 -15.62 -3.58 1.79
CA THR A 147 -15.06 -2.25 1.59
C THR A 147 -15.86 -1.52 0.52
N THR A 148 -16.42 -0.38 0.88
CA THR A 148 -17.05 0.53 -0.08
C THR A 148 -15.99 1.49 -0.60
N ILE A 149 -15.71 1.46 -1.90
CA ILE A 149 -14.74 2.34 -2.54
C ILE A 149 -15.49 3.46 -3.22
N VAL A 150 -15.18 4.68 -2.85
CA VAL A 150 -15.73 5.89 -3.45
C VAL A 150 -14.65 6.51 -4.32
N THR A 151 -14.92 6.64 -5.62
CA THR A 151 -14.05 7.30 -6.59
C THR A 151 -14.60 8.67 -6.91
N PHE A 152 -13.71 9.62 -7.20
CA PHE A 152 -14.06 11.01 -7.50
C PHE A 152 -14.32 11.26 -8.99
N GLY A 153 -13.98 10.28 -9.85
CA GLY A 153 -13.97 10.45 -11.30
C GLY A 153 -12.87 11.38 -11.82
N ARG A 154 -12.03 11.91 -10.93
CA ARG A 154 -10.88 12.77 -11.23
C ARG A 154 -9.88 12.73 -10.09
N LEU A 155 -8.70 13.32 -10.27
CA LEU A 155 -7.84 13.64 -9.12
C LEU A 155 -8.38 14.82 -8.32
N SER A 156 -8.27 14.68 -7.00
CA SER A 156 -8.43 15.75 -6.04
C SER A 156 -7.10 15.97 -5.29
N ALA A 157 -6.90 17.20 -4.84
CA ALA A 157 -5.79 17.53 -3.96
C ALA A 157 -5.92 16.72 -2.66
N GLY A 158 -4.98 15.80 -2.44
CA GLY A 158 -4.91 14.99 -1.23
C GLY A 158 -4.06 15.68 -0.17
N LEU A 159 -2.96 15.03 0.19
CA LEU A 159 -1.99 15.53 1.17
C LEU A 159 -1.08 16.63 0.59
N GLY A 160 -1.09 16.89 -0.72
CA GLY A 160 -0.01 17.65 -1.38
C GLY A 160 -0.02 19.19 -1.29
N ALA A 161 -1.17 19.85 -1.07
CA ALA A 161 -1.24 21.31 -1.29
C ALA A 161 -2.20 22.10 -0.37
N GLY A 162 -2.73 21.46 0.68
CA GLY A 162 -3.61 22.12 1.65
C GLY A 162 -2.94 22.29 3.02
N PRO A 163 -3.41 23.24 3.85
CA PRO A 163 -2.95 23.39 5.23
C PRO A 163 -3.05 22.04 5.94
N SER A 164 -2.00 21.64 6.66
CA SER A 164 -2.04 20.38 7.37
C SER A 164 -3.11 20.39 8.47
N ARG A 165 -3.66 19.21 8.76
CA ARG A 165 -4.50 18.97 9.93
C ARG A 165 -3.67 18.86 11.21
N ASP A 166 -2.37 18.64 11.11
CA ASP A 166 -1.43 18.59 12.22
C ASP A 166 -0.64 19.91 12.29
N LEU A 167 -0.56 20.50 13.49
CA LEU A 167 0.23 21.72 13.71
C LEU A 167 1.74 21.44 13.56
N LEU A 168 2.19 20.21 13.81
CA LEU A 168 3.59 19.82 13.60
C LEU A 168 3.97 19.83 12.12
N ASP A 169 3.06 19.41 11.24
CA ASP A 169 3.27 19.50 9.80
C ASP A 169 3.42 20.95 9.32
N LEU A 170 2.86 21.94 10.03
CA LEU A 170 3.06 23.36 9.68
C LEU A 170 4.52 23.80 9.90
N LEU A 171 5.27 23.12 10.77
CA LEU A 171 6.69 23.38 10.97
C LEU A 171 7.52 22.98 9.75
N SER A 172 7.05 22.03 8.92
CA SER A 172 7.71 21.69 7.65
C SER A 172 7.78 22.88 6.68
N HIS A 173 6.85 23.84 6.80
CA HIS A 173 6.91 25.09 6.06
C HIS A 173 7.94 26.10 6.62
N LEU A 174 8.41 25.91 7.86
CA LEU A 174 9.48 26.71 8.46
C LEU A 174 10.87 26.17 8.14
N GLU A 175 10.98 24.90 7.73
CA GLU A 175 12.24 24.25 7.32
C GLU A 175 12.71 24.66 5.90
N THR A 176 12.07 25.64 5.26
CA THR A 176 12.44 26.11 3.92
C THR A 176 13.71 26.99 3.91
N ARG A 177 14.86 26.35 3.75
CA ARG A 177 15.99 26.80 2.90
C ARG A 177 16.67 25.48 2.45
N THR A 178 16.49 24.95 1.24
CA THR A 178 17.03 25.51 -0.01
C THR A 178 16.52 24.84 -1.29
N GLU A 179 15.48 24.00 -1.26
CA GLU A 179 15.08 23.27 -2.48
C GLU A 179 13.60 23.46 -2.83
N PRO A 180 13.26 23.70 -4.12
CA PRO A 180 11.89 23.61 -4.58
C PRO A 180 11.38 22.21 -4.24
N SER A 181 10.17 22.13 -3.66
CA SER A 181 9.48 20.88 -3.41
C SER A 181 9.65 19.95 -4.62
N THR A 182 10.40 18.86 -4.45
CA THR A 182 10.65 17.84 -5.48
C THR A 182 9.43 16.95 -5.70
N MET A 183 8.36 17.17 -4.95
CA MET A 183 7.05 16.62 -5.25
C MET A 183 6.53 17.32 -6.52
N PRO A 184 6.10 16.58 -7.56
CA PRO A 184 5.45 17.21 -8.70
C PRO A 184 4.27 18.04 -8.19
N GLY A 185 4.31 19.34 -8.51
CA GLY A 185 3.28 20.27 -8.05
C GLY A 185 1.87 19.79 -8.46
N PRO A 186 0.82 20.24 -7.76
CA PRO A 186 -0.56 19.87 -8.06
C PRO A 186 -0.95 20.03 -9.53
N GLN A 187 -0.33 21.00 -10.21
CA GLN A 187 -0.54 21.29 -11.63
C GLN A 187 0.05 20.20 -12.55
N VAL A 188 1.26 19.71 -12.29
CA VAL A 188 1.87 18.61 -13.07
C VAL A 188 1.08 17.31 -12.87
N MET A 189 0.60 17.08 -11.65
CA MET A 189 -0.29 15.94 -11.36
C MET A 189 -1.66 16.12 -12.02
N ARG A 190 -2.20 17.35 -12.08
CA ARG A 190 -3.46 17.63 -12.77
C ARG A 190 -3.32 17.38 -14.28
N GLU A 191 -2.28 17.89 -14.94
CA GLU A 191 -2.05 17.69 -16.38
C GLU A 191 -1.94 16.21 -16.78
N ARG A 192 -1.37 15.36 -15.93
CA ARG A 192 -1.27 13.91 -16.20
C ARG A 192 -2.58 13.14 -16.02
N TYR A 193 -3.53 13.70 -15.26
CA TYR A 193 -4.80 13.03 -14.94
C TYR A 193 -6.02 13.70 -15.58
N ASP A 194 -5.87 14.93 -16.08
CA ASP A 194 -6.88 15.60 -16.87
C ASP A 194 -7.16 14.75 -18.11
N GLY A 195 -8.44 14.38 -18.29
CA GLY A 195 -8.88 13.52 -19.39
C GLY A 195 -8.89 12.01 -19.08
N ILE A 196 -8.54 11.56 -17.87
CA ILE A 196 -8.80 10.17 -17.49
C ILE A 196 -10.32 9.96 -17.39
N HIS A 197 -10.85 9.18 -18.31
CA HIS A 197 -12.27 8.85 -18.34
C HIS A 197 -12.68 8.06 -17.08
N ARG A 198 -13.84 8.38 -16.47
CA ARG A 198 -14.31 7.77 -15.20
C ARG A 198 -14.21 6.24 -15.13
N ALA A 199 -14.51 5.60 -16.24
CA ALA A 199 -14.49 4.15 -16.37
C ALA A 199 -13.07 3.52 -16.28
N ALA A 200 -12.00 4.31 -16.35
CA ALA A 200 -10.64 3.86 -16.04
C ALA A 200 -10.48 3.53 -14.56
N TYR A 201 -11.10 4.33 -13.66
CA TYR A 201 -11.10 4.06 -12.22
C TYR A 201 -11.84 2.77 -11.89
N ALA A 202 -13.02 2.57 -12.49
CA ALA A 202 -13.78 1.33 -12.38
C ALA A 202 -12.96 0.12 -12.87
N ALA A 203 -12.36 0.22 -14.06
CA ALA A 203 -11.51 -0.85 -14.61
C ALA A 203 -10.29 -1.14 -13.73
N ALA A 204 -9.70 -0.12 -13.09
CA ALA A 204 -8.59 -0.30 -12.14
C ALA A 204 -9.03 -1.04 -10.87
N ILE A 205 -10.21 -0.70 -10.33
CA ILE A 205 -10.78 -1.40 -9.16
C ILE A 205 -11.10 -2.85 -9.52
N ASP A 206 -11.76 -3.10 -10.64
CA ASP A 206 -12.14 -4.45 -11.07
C ASP A 206 -10.91 -5.33 -11.27
N TRP A 207 -9.90 -4.81 -11.99
CA TRP A 207 -8.65 -5.53 -12.22
C TRP A 207 -7.91 -5.80 -10.91
N TRP A 208 -7.77 -4.80 -10.04
CA TRP A 208 -7.10 -4.96 -8.74
C TRP A 208 -7.83 -5.98 -7.87
N THR A 209 -9.15 -5.90 -7.81
CA THR A 209 -10.01 -6.85 -7.08
C THR A 209 -9.77 -8.27 -7.56
N GLN A 210 -9.70 -8.48 -8.88
CA GLN A 210 -9.39 -9.79 -9.46
C GLN A 210 -8.00 -10.28 -9.06
N GLN A 211 -6.95 -9.43 -9.16
CA GLN A 211 -5.59 -9.84 -8.78
C GLN A 211 -5.49 -10.14 -7.27
N MET A 212 -6.16 -9.35 -6.42
CA MET A 212 -6.25 -9.62 -4.99
C MET A 212 -6.95 -10.94 -4.72
N ASN A 213 -8.09 -11.21 -5.37
CA ASN A 213 -8.83 -12.46 -5.20
C ASN A 213 -7.96 -13.69 -5.55
N GLU A 214 -7.25 -13.67 -6.68
CA GLU A 214 -6.34 -14.76 -7.06
C GLU A 214 -5.20 -14.94 -6.07
N THR A 215 -4.58 -13.83 -5.64
CA THR A 215 -3.46 -13.85 -4.69
C THR A 215 -3.90 -14.38 -3.32
N ILE A 216 -5.01 -13.86 -2.80
CA ILE A 216 -5.59 -14.25 -1.51
C ILE A 216 -6.00 -15.72 -1.54
N HIS A 217 -6.60 -16.19 -2.63
CA HIS A 217 -7.01 -17.59 -2.75
C HIS A 217 -5.82 -18.54 -2.57
N VAL A 218 -4.62 -18.19 -3.05
CA VAL A 218 -3.44 -19.01 -2.85
C VAL A 218 -2.88 -18.88 -1.44
N ILE A 219 -2.75 -17.65 -0.93
CA ILE A 219 -2.10 -17.34 0.35
C ILE A 219 -2.92 -17.80 1.55
N TYR A 220 -4.24 -17.78 1.46
CA TYR A 220 -5.13 -18.13 2.57
C TYR A 220 -5.67 -19.56 2.48
N ALA A 221 -5.58 -20.23 1.33
CA ALA A 221 -6.08 -21.59 1.23
C ALA A 221 -5.19 -22.55 2.05
N PRO A 222 -5.73 -23.27 3.06
CA PRO A 222 -4.95 -24.20 3.86
C PRO A 222 -4.29 -25.31 3.03
N THR A 223 -4.93 -25.71 1.93
CA THR A 223 -4.45 -26.73 1.00
C THR A 223 -3.15 -26.37 0.28
N THR A 224 -2.76 -25.09 0.27
CA THR A 224 -1.47 -24.64 -0.29
C THR A 224 -0.29 -25.05 0.60
N TYR A 225 -0.53 -25.26 1.91
CA TYR A 225 0.51 -25.41 2.93
C TYR A 225 0.62 -26.85 3.42
N VAL A 226 0.92 -27.77 2.50
CA VAL A 226 1.18 -29.18 2.82
C VAL A 226 2.63 -29.54 2.51
N ASP A 227 3.25 -30.33 3.38
CA ASP A 227 4.61 -30.84 3.16
C ASP A 227 4.64 -32.00 2.13
N ALA A 228 5.76 -32.73 2.09
CA ALA A 228 5.93 -33.86 1.18
C ALA A 228 5.06 -35.06 1.56
N ASP A 229 4.71 -35.20 2.84
CA ASP A 229 3.92 -36.29 3.39
C ASP A 229 2.41 -35.96 3.43
N GLY A 230 2.03 -34.78 2.96
CA GLY A 230 0.64 -34.30 2.94
C GLY A 230 0.18 -33.69 4.27
N VAL A 231 1.10 -33.41 5.19
CA VAL A 231 0.78 -32.81 6.49
C VAL A 231 0.68 -31.29 6.35
N TYR A 232 -0.39 -30.72 6.90
CA TYR A 232 -0.61 -29.28 6.90
C TYR A 232 0.38 -28.55 7.82
N LEU A 233 0.93 -27.43 7.34
CA LEU A 233 1.96 -26.62 7.99
C LEU A 233 1.39 -25.27 8.47
N PRO A 234 0.77 -25.20 9.66
CA PRO A 234 0.11 -23.98 10.15
C PRO A 234 1.06 -22.79 10.32
N ALA A 235 2.32 -23.05 10.71
CA ALA A 235 3.33 -22.00 10.85
C ALA A 235 3.69 -21.34 9.52
N GLU A 236 3.80 -22.13 8.44
CA GLU A 236 4.10 -21.61 7.11
C GLU A 236 2.91 -20.82 6.56
N HIS A 237 1.68 -21.34 6.74
CA HIS A 237 0.47 -20.63 6.35
C HIS A 237 0.37 -19.28 7.06
N HIS A 238 0.54 -19.25 8.38
CA HIS A 238 0.48 -18.00 9.14
C HIS A 238 1.56 -17.00 8.71
N ARG A 239 2.80 -17.46 8.48
CA ARG A 239 3.91 -16.63 8.02
C ARG A 239 3.62 -15.95 6.68
N TRP A 240 3.05 -16.68 5.72
CA TRP A 240 2.70 -16.12 4.41
C TRP A 240 1.57 -15.10 4.47
N MET A 241 0.53 -15.34 5.27
CA MET A 241 -0.53 -14.34 5.50
C MET A 241 0.04 -13.06 6.09
N LEU A 242 0.89 -13.18 7.13
CA LEU A 242 1.55 -12.04 7.77
C LEU A 242 2.39 -11.26 6.77
N ASN A 243 3.26 -11.93 6.01
CA ASN A 243 4.10 -11.27 5.02
C ASN A 243 3.27 -10.50 3.98
N PHE A 244 2.14 -11.05 3.54
CA PHE A 244 1.31 -10.40 2.54
C PHE A 244 0.58 -9.17 3.08
N GLU A 245 -0.08 -9.28 4.22
CA GLU A 245 -0.77 -8.13 4.84
C GLU A 245 0.21 -7.03 5.26
N GLN A 246 1.38 -7.40 5.77
CA GLN A 246 2.42 -6.44 6.13
C GLN A 246 3.01 -5.76 4.90
N LEU A 247 3.14 -6.45 3.77
CA LEU A 247 3.55 -5.82 2.52
C LEU A 247 2.54 -4.76 2.08
N LEU A 248 1.26 -5.10 2.01
CA LEU A 248 0.20 -4.16 1.63
C LEU A 248 0.18 -2.94 2.57
N SER A 249 0.28 -3.20 3.88
CA SER A 249 0.28 -2.15 4.91
C SER A 249 1.49 -1.21 4.77
N ARG A 250 2.68 -1.74 4.48
CA ARG A 250 3.90 -0.94 4.27
C ARG A 250 3.81 -0.12 3.00
N VAL A 251 3.37 -0.69 1.88
CA VAL A 251 3.18 0.06 0.62
C VAL A 251 2.15 1.18 0.81
N ALA A 252 1.04 0.89 1.51
CA ALA A 252 0.05 1.91 1.85
C ALA A 252 0.58 2.96 2.84
N ALA A 253 1.47 2.60 3.76
CA ALA A 253 2.10 3.55 4.68
C ALA A 253 3.04 4.50 3.92
N VAL A 254 3.84 3.98 2.98
CA VAL A 254 4.69 4.79 2.09
C VAL A 254 3.85 5.82 1.33
N ALA A 255 2.72 5.42 0.77
CA ALA A 255 1.82 6.35 0.08
C ALA A 255 1.22 7.43 1.00
N ARG A 256 1.01 7.12 2.29
CA ARG A 256 0.41 8.08 3.25
C ARG A 256 1.40 9.12 3.79
N GLN A 257 2.70 8.88 3.70
CA GLN A 257 3.74 9.75 4.25
C GLN A 257 4.31 10.75 3.23
N GLY A 258 3.52 11.17 2.23
CA GLY A 258 4.00 12.05 1.15
C GLY A 258 4.46 13.46 1.57
N ARG A 259 4.36 13.81 2.86
CA ARG A 259 4.85 15.08 3.44
C ARG A 259 6.17 14.95 4.21
N ASP A 260 6.57 13.73 4.53
CA ASP A 260 7.84 13.42 5.21
C ASP A 260 8.65 12.46 4.32
N PRO A 261 9.46 12.99 3.40
CA PRO A 261 10.28 12.17 2.50
C PRO A 261 11.23 11.23 3.25
N SER A 262 11.70 11.62 4.44
CA SER A 262 12.63 10.80 5.23
C SER A 262 11.93 9.57 5.81
N ALA A 263 10.76 9.75 6.44
CA ALA A 263 9.93 8.64 6.89
C ALA A 263 9.46 7.77 5.71
N GLN A 264 9.12 8.40 4.59
CA GLN A 264 8.69 7.71 3.38
C GLN A 264 9.79 6.78 2.84
N LEU A 265 11.04 7.25 2.76
CA LEU A 265 12.19 6.45 2.35
C LEU A 265 12.49 5.31 3.33
N LEU A 266 12.39 5.55 4.64
CA LEU A 266 12.57 4.50 5.66
C LEU A 266 11.53 3.37 5.50
N LEU A 267 10.27 3.75 5.32
CA LEU A 267 9.17 2.79 5.08
C LEU A 267 9.33 2.07 3.74
N MET A 268 9.83 2.76 2.71
CA MET A 268 10.12 2.18 1.41
C MET A 268 11.13 1.04 1.53
N PHE A 269 12.25 1.24 2.24
CA PHE A 269 13.22 0.17 2.47
C PHE A 269 12.61 -1.04 3.18
N SER A 270 11.79 -0.80 4.20
CA SER A 270 11.07 -1.88 4.90
C SER A 270 10.12 -2.67 3.99
N ALA A 271 9.43 -1.98 3.06
CA ALA A 271 8.59 -2.63 2.05
C ALA A 271 9.42 -3.44 1.05
N MET A 272 10.56 -2.87 0.60
CA MET A 272 11.47 -3.53 -0.34
C MET A 272 12.10 -4.78 0.23
N ASP A 273 12.54 -4.76 1.50
CA ASP A 273 13.10 -5.94 2.16
C ASP A 273 12.12 -7.11 2.15
N LEU A 274 10.86 -6.82 2.49
CA LEU A 274 9.81 -7.83 2.46
C LEU A 274 9.54 -8.33 1.04
N LEU A 275 9.52 -7.44 0.03
CA LEU A 275 9.39 -7.82 -1.38
C LEU A 275 10.54 -8.69 -1.86
N GLY A 276 11.78 -8.27 -1.64
CA GLY A 276 12.99 -8.95 -2.07
C GLY A 276 13.13 -10.34 -1.45
N ASP A 277 12.89 -10.45 -0.14
CA ASP A 277 13.10 -11.68 0.61
C ASP A 277 11.92 -12.66 0.44
N ALA A 278 10.68 -12.20 0.60
CA ALA A 278 9.52 -13.08 0.65
C ALA A 278 8.84 -13.28 -0.70
N PHE A 279 8.88 -12.32 -1.63
CA PHE A 279 8.03 -12.35 -2.83
C PHE A 279 8.80 -12.51 -4.15
N ILE A 280 9.84 -11.72 -4.38
CA ILE A 280 10.61 -11.73 -5.63
C ILE A 280 11.72 -12.79 -5.56
N GLY A 281 12.40 -12.90 -4.41
CA GLY A 281 13.59 -13.72 -4.25
C GLY A 281 14.84 -13.02 -4.80
N GLY A 282 16.00 -13.27 -4.18
CA GLY A 282 17.27 -12.66 -4.57
C GLY A 282 17.65 -11.38 -3.83
N GLY A 283 16.85 -10.98 -2.83
CA GLY A 283 17.11 -9.81 -2.00
C GLY A 283 16.69 -8.50 -2.69
N VAL A 284 17.04 -7.39 -2.06
CA VAL A 284 16.68 -6.03 -2.52
C VAL A 284 17.70 -5.47 -3.52
N ASP A 285 18.90 -6.03 -3.54
CA ASP A 285 20.01 -5.53 -4.34
C ASP A 285 19.64 -5.51 -5.83
N GLY A 286 19.73 -4.33 -6.44
CA GLY A 286 19.42 -4.11 -7.85
C GLY A 286 17.95 -3.86 -8.17
N LEU A 287 17.02 -3.97 -7.22
CA LEU A 287 15.60 -3.62 -7.47
C LEU A 287 15.38 -2.11 -7.67
N PHE A 288 16.31 -1.28 -7.23
CA PHE A 288 16.26 0.17 -7.47
C PHE A 288 16.87 0.59 -8.80
N ALA A 289 17.51 -0.33 -9.53
CA ALA A 289 18.17 0.00 -10.79
C ALA A 289 17.14 0.26 -11.91
N PRO A 290 17.33 1.30 -12.76
CA PRO A 290 16.37 1.65 -13.81
C PRO A 290 16.00 0.48 -14.73
N ASN A 291 17.00 -0.31 -15.14
CA ASN A 291 16.80 -1.49 -16.00
C ASN A 291 16.02 -2.62 -15.32
N ALA A 292 16.07 -2.73 -13.99
CA ALA A 292 15.26 -3.69 -13.24
C ALA A 292 13.81 -3.22 -13.15
N LEU A 293 13.60 -1.92 -12.94
CA LEU A 293 12.27 -1.29 -12.93
C LEU A 293 11.61 -1.33 -14.30
N GLU A 294 12.33 -1.02 -15.38
CA GLU A 294 11.82 -1.11 -16.75
C GLU A 294 11.30 -2.52 -17.07
N ARG A 295 12.05 -3.55 -16.72
CA ARG A 295 11.61 -4.94 -16.89
C ARG A 295 10.39 -5.28 -16.04
N ALA A 296 10.34 -4.78 -14.81
CA ALA A 296 9.17 -4.95 -13.94
C ALA A 296 7.93 -4.28 -14.54
N ILE A 297 8.07 -3.04 -15.02
CA ILE A 297 7.00 -2.25 -15.63
C ILE A 297 6.51 -2.91 -16.92
N ALA A 298 7.42 -3.33 -17.81
CA ALA A 298 7.05 -4.04 -19.04
C ALA A 298 6.20 -5.29 -18.73
N THR A 299 6.59 -6.07 -17.73
CA THR A 299 5.82 -7.24 -17.28
C THR A 299 4.40 -6.85 -16.84
N VAL A 300 4.25 -5.74 -16.12
CA VAL A 300 2.94 -5.26 -15.67
C VAL A 300 2.09 -4.76 -16.85
N VAL A 301 2.68 -3.98 -17.76
CA VAL A 301 1.99 -3.43 -18.95
C VAL A 301 1.34 -4.54 -19.78
N ASP A 302 2.02 -5.67 -19.94
CA ASP A 302 1.55 -6.80 -20.74
C ASP A 302 0.26 -7.45 -20.20
N HIS A 303 -0.08 -7.23 -18.93
CA HIS A 303 -1.20 -7.89 -18.26
C HIS A 303 -2.26 -6.91 -17.75
N VAL A 304 -1.93 -5.63 -17.56
CA VAL A 304 -2.89 -4.61 -17.14
C VAL A 304 -3.72 -4.19 -18.36
N PRO A 305 -5.07 -4.28 -18.31
CA PRO A 305 -5.95 -3.82 -19.37
C PRO A 305 -5.71 -2.35 -19.69
N GLU A 306 -5.69 -2.01 -20.98
CA GLU A 306 -5.41 -0.64 -21.45
C GLU A 306 -6.23 0.42 -20.72
N ARG A 307 -7.52 0.14 -20.48
CA ARG A 307 -8.44 1.04 -19.77
C ARG A 307 -8.02 1.35 -18.33
N ALA A 308 -7.37 0.43 -17.64
CA ALA A 308 -6.95 0.59 -16.24
C ALA A 308 -5.54 1.18 -16.10
N ARG A 309 -4.73 1.15 -17.18
CA ARG A 309 -3.33 1.62 -17.16
C ARG A 309 -3.16 3.06 -16.69
N PRO A 310 -3.99 4.05 -17.11
CA PRO A 310 -3.81 5.44 -16.68
C PRO A 310 -3.87 5.64 -15.16
N VAL A 311 -4.60 4.77 -14.45
CA VAL A 311 -4.73 4.82 -12.99
C VAL A 311 -3.64 3.97 -12.33
N LEU A 312 -3.41 2.75 -12.82
CA LEU A 312 -2.52 1.79 -12.16
C LEU A 312 -1.03 2.06 -12.41
N MET A 313 -0.66 2.51 -13.61
CA MET A 313 0.74 2.57 -14.05
C MET A 313 1.47 3.83 -13.64
N LEU A 314 0.76 4.92 -13.36
CA LEU A 314 1.42 6.19 -13.05
C LEU A 314 2.49 6.12 -11.95
N PRO A 315 2.27 5.48 -10.80
CA PRO A 315 3.27 5.46 -9.74
C PRO A 315 4.54 4.74 -10.20
N THR A 316 4.38 3.78 -11.11
CA THR A 316 5.51 3.01 -11.66
C THR A 316 6.33 3.84 -12.65
N GLU A 317 5.67 4.66 -13.46
CA GLU A 317 6.34 5.60 -14.37
C GLU A 317 7.11 6.66 -13.59
N ARG A 318 6.49 7.21 -12.53
CA ARG A 318 7.13 8.13 -11.58
C ARG A 318 8.35 7.51 -10.90
N ALA A 319 8.21 6.28 -10.39
CA ALA A 319 9.30 5.54 -9.79
C ALA A 319 10.47 5.31 -10.76
N LEU A 320 10.18 5.03 -12.03
CA LEU A 320 11.21 4.86 -13.06
C LEU A 320 11.93 6.17 -13.37
N THR A 321 11.19 7.28 -13.53
CA THR A 321 11.78 8.61 -13.71
C THR A 321 12.68 8.96 -12.54
N ALA A 322 12.22 8.75 -11.30
CA ALA A 322 13.01 8.96 -10.09
C ALA A 322 14.28 8.10 -10.06
N SER A 323 14.16 6.80 -10.37
CA SER A 323 15.30 5.88 -10.40
C SER A 323 16.36 6.30 -11.43
N ARG A 324 15.95 6.81 -12.60
CA ARG A 324 16.87 7.32 -13.62
C ARG A 324 17.60 8.58 -13.13
N ALA A 325 16.90 9.49 -12.48
CA ALA A 325 17.47 10.74 -11.98
C ALA A 325 18.54 10.55 -10.89
N ILE A 326 18.53 9.44 -10.14
CA ILE A 326 19.60 9.12 -9.16
C ILE A 326 20.98 9.07 -9.85
N ALA A 327 21.04 8.60 -11.10
CA ALA A 327 22.31 8.52 -11.82
C ALA A 327 22.94 9.91 -12.05
N ASP A 328 22.11 10.95 -12.21
CA ASP A 328 22.52 12.30 -12.54
C ASP A 328 23.11 13.05 -11.32
N GLU A 329 22.87 12.52 -10.12
CA GLU A 329 23.31 13.10 -8.84
C GLU A 329 24.73 12.64 -8.42
N PHE A 330 25.35 11.75 -9.18
CA PHE A 330 26.76 11.41 -9.03
C PHE A 330 27.65 12.51 -9.65
N PHE A 331 28.27 13.34 -8.81
CA PHE A 331 29.09 14.46 -9.25
C PHE A 331 30.59 14.14 -9.32
N LEU A 332 31.03 13.01 -8.73
CA LEU A 332 32.39 12.49 -8.88
C LEU A 332 32.43 11.24 -9.76
N PRO A 333 33.51 11.02 -10.53
CA PRO A 333 33.74 9.75 -11.19
C PRO A 333 33.92 8.63 -10.15
N PRO A 334 33.54 7.39 -10.47
CA PRO A 334 33.74 6.29 -9.55
C PRO A 334 35.22 6.03 -9.30
N ARG A 335 35.58 5.75 -8.05
CA ARG A 335 36.95 5.34 -7.69
C ARG A 335 37.41 4.10 -8.47
N ASP A 336 36.51 3.15 -8.69
CA ASP A 336 36.70 2.03 -9.62
C ASP A 336 36.03 2.37 -10.97
N PRO A 337 36.80 2.72 -12.02
CA PRO A 337 36.24 3.11 -13.31
C PRO A 337 35.53 1.96 -14.05
N THR A 338 35.66 0.71 -13.58
CA THR A 338 35.01 -0.46 -14.19
C THR A 338 33.58 -0.67 -13.69
N ILE A 339 33.16 0.05 -12.65
CA ILE A 339 31.83 -0.11 -12.07
C ILE A 339 30.74 0.42 -13.00
N ALA A 340 29.77 -0.42 -13.32
CA ALA A 340 28.61 -0.01 -14.11
C ALA A 340 27.72 0.99 -13.32
N PRO A 341 27.09 1.98 -13.97
CA PRO A 341 26.22 2.96 -13.30
C PRO A 341 25.11 2.33 -12.43
N ALA A 342 24.44 1.28 -12.93
CA ALA A 342 23.41 0.56 -12.18
C ALA A 342 23.93 -0.09 -10.88
N ARG A 343 25.21 -0.48 -10.87
CA ARG A 343 25.86 -1.04 -9.68
C ARG A 343 26.20 0.04 -8.66
N ARG A 344 26.56 1.26 -9.10
CA ARG A 344 26.73 2.42 -8.22
C ARG A 344 25.43 2.77 -7.50
N ILE A 345 24.32 2.85 -8.23
CA ILE A 345 22.99 3.07 -7.66
C ILE A 345 22.65 1.99 -6.63
N THR A 346 22.86 0.70 -6.96
CA THR A 346 22.62 -0.39 -6.02
C THR A 346 23.39 -0.21 -4.72
N LYS A 347 24.70 0.06 -4.81
CA LYS A 347 25.54 0.27 -3.62
C LYS A 347 25.11 1.48 -2.80
N LEU A 348 24.81 2.61 -3.44
CA LEU A 348 24.26 3.80 -2.77
C LEU A 348 22.98 3.46 -2.00
N MET A 349 22.06 2.74 -2.64
CA MET A 349 20.79 2.36 -2.00
C MET A 349 21.00 1.38 -0.84
N THR A 350 21.95 0.45 -0.96
CA THR A 350 22.34 -0.45 0.14
C THR A 350 22.96 0.33 1.31
N ALA A 351 23.84 1.28 1.05
CA ALA A 351 24.41 2.16 2.08
C ALA A 351 23.32 2.96 2.80
N ARG A 352 22.39 3.55 2.05
CA ARG A 352 21.23 4.31 2.60
C ARG A 352 20.28 3.44 3.40
N ARG A 353 20.01 2.20 2.96
CA ARG A 353 19.22 1.22 3.73
C ARG A 353 19.87 0.92 5.09
N ASN A 354 21.18 0.71 5.08
CA ASN A 354 21.96 0.36 6.27
C ASN A 354 22.16 1.55 7.23
N ALA A 355 21.93 2.78 6.79
CA ALA A 355 22.05 3.99 7.60
C ALA A 355 21.21 3.97 8.88
N THR A 356 20.13 3.18 8.92
CA THR A 356 19.31 2.94 10.12
C THR A 356 20.10 2.31 11.28
N HIS A 357 21.20 1.63 10.97
CA HIS A 357 22.15 1.09 11.94
C HIS A 357 23.41 1.97 12.08
N GLY A 358 23.48 3.10 11.38
CA GLY A 358 24.66 3.94 11.21
C GLY A 358 25.43 3.65 9.91
N PHE A 359 26.21 4.62 9.43
CA PHE A 359 27.12 4.44 8.29
C PHE A 359 28.43 3.84 8.79
N TRP A 360 28.66 2.55 8.52
CA TRP A 360 29.82 1.81 9.02
C TRP A 360 30.58 1.13 7.88
N THR A 361 31.19 1.88 6.97
CA THR A 361 32.22 1.41 5.99
C THR A 361 32.70 2.55 5.06
N ASP A 362 33.77 2.28 4.29
CA ASP A 362 34.22 3.02 3.07
C ASP A 362 33.12 2.99 1.98
N ASP A 363 31.99 3.64 2.24
CA ASP A 363 30.91 3.79 1.25
C ASP A 363 31.27 4.94 0.31
N ASP A 364 32.28 4.72 -0.54
CA ASP A 364 32.76 5.69 -1.54
C ASP A 364 31.60 6.30 -2.35
N GLU A 365 30.54 5.52 -2.61
CA GLU A 365 29.35 5.99 -3.32
C GLU A 365 28.58 7.12 -2.61
N LEU A 366 28.65 7.24 -1.28
CA LEU A 366 28.07 8.37 -0.54
C LEU A 366 28.89 9.66 -0.70
N VAL A 367 30.21 9.53 -0.92
CA VAL A 367 31.09 10.68 -1.19
C VAL A 367 30.96 11.13 -2.65
N GLU A 368 30.70 10.18 -3.56
CA GLU A 368 30.58 10.44 -5.00
C GLU A 368 29.22 11.05 -5.43
N HIS A 369 28.23 11.05 -4.54
CA HIS A 369 26.84 11.42 -4.82
C HIS A 369 26.36 12.57 -3.93
N SER A 370 25.49 13.43 -4.44
CA SER A 370 24.94 14.59 -3.69
C SER A 370 24.13 14.24 -2.44
N GLY A 371 23.82 12.96 -2.20
CA GLY A 371 22.83 12.51 -1.22
C GLY A 371 21.36 12.81 -1.57
N HIS A 372 21.08 13.57 -2.64
CA HIS A 372 19.72 13.90 -3.06
C HIS A 372 19.01 12.67 -3.64
N LEU A 373 17.84 12.31 -3.11
CA LEU A 373 17.03 11.22 -3.66
C LEU A 373 15.67 11.77 -4.07
N PRO A 374 15.24 11.54 -5.33
CA PRO A 374 13.91 11.96 -5.77
C PRO A 374 12.82 11.29 -4.93
N VAL A 375 11.83 12.06 -4.50
CA VAL A 375 10.72 11.61 -3.61
C VAL A 375 9.97 10.41 -4.19
N ASP A 376 9.79 10.40 -5.51
CA ASP A 376 9.03 9.39 -6.24
C ASP A 376 9.74 8.02 -6.26
N LEU A 377 10.99 7.94 -5.81
CA LEU A 377 11.68 6.68 -5.56
C LEU A 377 10.91 5.82 -4.53
N ALA A 378 10.22 6.48 -3.59
CA ALA A 378 9.34 5.84 -2.65
C ALA A 378 8.24 4.99 -3.30
N LEU A 379 7.92 5.18 -4.58
CA LEU A 379 6.88 4.43 -5.29
C LEU A 379 7.39 3.09 -5.86
N VAL A 380 8.70 2.81 -5.79
CA VAL A 380 9.29 1.54 -6.25
C VAL A 380 8.61 0.28 -5.65
N PRO A 381 8.29 0.21 -4.34
CA PRO A 381 7.55 -0.92 -3.77
C PRO A 381 6.20 -1.17 -4.43
N TYR A 382 5.50 -0.12 -4.86
CA TYR A 382 4.22 -0.26 -5.55
C TYR A 382 4.42 -0.90 -6.94
N THR A 383 5.47 -0.53 -7.68
CA THR A 383 5.82 -1.19 -8.97
C THR A 383 6.02 -2.69 -8.80
N TYR A 384 6.75 -3.09 -7.76
CA TYR A 384 7.00 -4.50 -7.50
C TYR A 384 5.81 -5.23 -6.89
N LEU A 385 4.95 -4.54 -6.12
CA LEU A 385 3.66 -5.08 -5.70
C LEU A 385 2.77 -5.36 -6.92
N LEU A 386 2.66 -4.42 -7.87
CA LEU A 386 1.94 -4.63 -9.13
C LEU A 386 2.51 -5.83 -9.90
N LYS A 387 3.84 -5.88 -10.06
CA LYS A 387 4.51 -7.01 -10.70
C LYS A 387 4.19 -8.32 -9.97
N PHE A 388 4.22 -8.35 -8.65
CA PHE A 388 3.91 -9.53 -7.85
C PHE A 388 2.47 -10.00 -8.09
N VAL A 389 1.48 -9.12 -7.94
CA VAL A 389 0.06 -9.51 -8.08
C VAL A 389 -0.30 -9.87 -9.52
N THR A 390 0.47 -9.36 -10.50
CA THR A 390 0.30 -9.62 -11.92
C THR A 390 1.00 -10.91 -12.39
N GLN A 391 2.31 -10.99 -12.18
CA GLN A 391 3.18 -11.99 -12.81
C GLN A 391 3.13 -13.34 -12.11
N THR A 392 2.95 -13.35 -10.78
CA THR A 392 3.07 -14.60 -10.05
C THR A 392 1.96 -15.57 -10.44
N GLY A 393 0.85 -15.05 -11.01
CA GLY A 393 -0.34 -15.83 -11.33
C GLY A 393 -0.81 -16.63 -10.12
N ARG A 394 -1.90 -17.37 -10.29
CA ARG A 394 -2.30 -18.32 -9.26
C ARG A 394 -1.26 -19.45 -9.14
N GLU A 395 -0.78 -19.97 -10.27
CA GLU A 395 0.07 -21.16 -10.32
C GLU A 395 1.52 -20.91 -9.87
N GLY A 396 2.13 -19.79 -10.27
CA GLY A 396 3.51 -19.49 -9.89
C GLY A 396 3.65 -19.27 -8.39
N LEU A 397 2.70 -18.56 -7.77
CA LEU A 397 2.67 -18.32 -6.33
C LEU A 397 2.43 -19.63 -5.57
N PHE A 398 1.47 -20.42 -6.03
CA PHE A 398 1.18 -21.74 -5.47
C PHE A 398 2.42 -22.65 -5.52
N ASN A 399 3.09 -22.72 -6.67
CA ASN A 399 4.30 -23.51 -6.84
C ASN A 399 5.46 -23.03 -5.97
N LYS A 400 5.61 -21.71 -5.78
CA LYS A 400 6.60 -21.13 -4.89
C LYS A 400 6.37 -21.59 -3.44
N ILE A 401 5.15 -21.39 -2.93
CA ILE A 401 4.80 -21.76 -1.55
C ILE A 401 4.93 -23.26 -1.34
N ARG A 402 4.41 -24.07 -2.27
CA ARG A 402 4.52 -25.53 -2.21
C ARG A 402 5.96 -26.01 -2.18
N ARG A 403 6.83 -25.39 -2.98
CA ARG A 403 8.27 -25.70 -2.97
C ARG A 403 8.91 -25.36 -1.62
N GLU A 404 8.53 -24.25 -1.00
CA GLU A 404 9.01 -23.91 0.34
C GLU A 404 8.53 -24.90 1.41
N CYS A 405 7.25 -25.29 1.38
CA CYS A 405 6.67 -26.26 2.32
C CYS A 405 7.31 -27.65 2.20
N ARG A 406 7.77 -28.03 1.01
CA ARG A 406 8.41 -29.33 0.74
C ARG A 406 9.92 -29.33 0.92
N ARG A 407 10.56 -28.18 1.19
CA ARG A 407 12.00 -28.16 1.46
C ARG A 407 12.27 -28.91 2.76
N PRO A 408 13.25 -29.84 2.79
CA PRO A 408 13.67 -30.46 4.04
C PRO A 408 14.03 -29.36 5.03
N ARG A 409 13.37 -29.34 6.20
CA ARG A 409 13.75 -28.42 7.27
C ARG A 409 15.20 -28.72 7.61
N GLN A 410 16.10 -27.77 7.37
CA GLN A 410 17.45 -27.90 7.89
C GLN A 410 17.32 -28.07 9.41
N PRO A 411 17.90 -29.14 10.01
CA PRO A 411 17.86 -29.30 11.45
C PRO A 411 18.40 -28.00 12.05
N ALA A 412 17.63 -27.41 12.96
CA ALA A 412 18.02 -26.18 13.62
C ALA A 412 19.45 -26.36 14.12
N ARG A 413 20.41 -25.62 13.54
CA ARG A 413 21.80 -25.68 13.99
C ARG A 413 21.77 -25.46 15.49
N GLY A 414 22.10 -26.51 16.23
CA GLY A 414 21.96 -26.52 17.69
C GLY A 414 22.60 -25.25 18.23
N ARG A 415 21.79 -24.37 18.81
CA ARG A 415 22.29 -23.33 19.70
C ARG A 415 22.99 -24.11 20.81
N ARG A 416 24.31 -24.15 20.77
CA ARG A 416 25.11 -24.56 21.93
C ARG A 416 24.67 -23.63 23.06
N GLY A 417 24.09 -24.23 24.10
CA GLY A 417 23.66 -23.54 25.31
C GLY A 417 24.83 -22.98 26.10
#